data_AF-M0L2D1-F1
#
_entry.id   AF-M0L2D1-F1
#
_cell.length_a   1.000
_cell.length_b   1.000
_cell.length_c   1.000
_cell.angle_alpha   90.00
_cell.angle_beta   90.00
_cell.angle_gamma   90.00
#
_symmetry.space_group_name_H-M   'P 1'
#
loop_
_entity.id
_entity.type
_entity.pdbx_description
1 polymer ?
#
loop_
_entity_poly.entity_id
_entity_poly.type
_entity_poly.pdbx_seq_one_letter_code
_entity_poly.pdbx_strand_id
1 'polypeptide(L)'
;MTDSELPAEASADGITATYRETDEERLLIFESNGGSAAVAQNIEGYAMLKVRPTADGDELERYYGFDMALDHAAELLGVSPNVLPVPDPAADMGM
;
A
#
# COMPACT_ATOMS: atom_id res chain seq x y z
N MET A 1 11.82 -10.85 19.00
CA MET A 1 11.59 -9.97 17.84
C MET A 1 10.22 -9.39 18.07
N THR A 2 10.09 -8.07 18.10
CA THR A 2 8.84 -7.42 18.48
C THR A 2 7.90 -7.55 17.29
N ASP A 3 7.09 -8.60 17.34
CA ASP A 3 5.92 -8.80 16.49
C ASP A 3 5.05 -7.55 16.70
N SER A 4 4.96 -6.67 15.70
CA SER A 4 4.05 -5.54 15.78
C SER A 4 2.65 -6.10 15.52
N GLU A 5 2.08 -6.73 16.55
CA GLU A 5 0.84 -7.55 16.52
C GLU A 5 -0.42 -6.76 16.12
N LEU A 6 -0.31 -5.49 15.76
CA LEU A 6 -1.45 -4.67 15.33
C LEU A 6 -1.12 -3.94 14.02
N PRO A 7 -2.00 -4.02 13.00
CA PRO A 7 -1.87 -3.23 11.79
C PRO A 7 -1.87 -1.74 12.12
N ALA A 8 -1.08 -0.97 11.38
CA ALA A 8 -1.10 0.49 11.49
C ALA A 8 -2.14 1.05 10.52
N GLU A 9 -2.98 1.96 11.00
CA GLU A 9 -4.07 2.51 10.20
C GLU A 9 -4.00 4.04 10.13
N ALA A 10 -4.40 4.59 8.98
CA ALA A 10 -4.59 6.02 8.78
C ALA A 10 -5.85 6.24 7.93
N SER A 11 -6.61 7.29 8.23
CA SER A 11 -7.83 7.61 7.48
C SER A 11 -7.88 9.09 7.15
N ALA A 12 -8.18 9.42 5.90
CA ALA A 12 -8.35 10.78 5.40
C ALA A 12 -9.27 10.78 4.18
N ASP A 13 -10.04 11.85 3.97
CA ASP A 13 -10.84 12.07 2.76
C ASP A 13 -11.77 10.90 2.35
N GLY A 14 -12.25 10.11 3.32
CA GLY A 14 -13.12 8.96 3.08
C GLY A 14 -12.38 7.70 2.60
N ILE A 15 -11.05 7.68 2.75
CA ILE A 15 -10.16 6.57 2.44
C ILE A 15 -9.58 6.05 3.76
N THR A 16 -9.59 4.74 3.92
CA THR A 16 -8.86 4.06 5.00
C THR A 16 -7.66 3.35 4.41
N ALA A 17 -6.50 3.58 5.01
CA ALA A 17 -5.29 2.85 4.71
C ALA A 17 -4.89 1.96 5.88
N THR A 18 -4.59 0.70 5.58
CA THR A 18 -4.13 -0.29 6.55
C THR A 18 -2.79 -0.83 6.10
N TYR A 19 -1.78 -0.64 6.95
CA TYR A 19 -0.47 -1.23 6.81
C TYR A 19 -0.36 -2.50 7.67
N ARG A 20 0.15 -3.57 7.06
CA ARG A 20 0.51 -4.80 7.77
C ARG A 20 1.73 -5.44 7.13
N GLU A 21 2.48 -6.17 7.94
CA GLU A 21 3.56 -7.03 7.48
C GLU A 21 3.11 -8.49 7.56
N THR A 22 3.57 -9.27 6.59
CA THR A 22 3.53 -10.73 6.63
C THR A 22 4.97 -11.25 6.62
N ASP A 23 5.13 -12.56 6.72
CA ASP A 23 6.45 -13.19 6.59
C ASP A 23 7.09 -12.94 5.21
N GLU A 24 6.29 -12.59 4.19
CA GLU A 24 6.74 -12.47 2.80
C GLU A 24 6.73 -11.02 2.30
N GLU A 25 5.77 -10.20 2.74
CA GLU A 25 5.52 -8.89 2.17
C GLU A 25 5.13 -7.83 3.21
N ARG A 26 5.50 -6.58 2.94
CA ARG A 26 4.86 -5.38 3.52
C ARG A 26 3.67 -5.02 2.63
N LEU A 27 2.51 -4.84 3.24
CA LEU A 27 1.26 -4.54 2.54
C LEU A 27 0.70 -3.21 3.03
N LEU A 28 0.50 -2.29 2.09
CA LEU A 28 -0.29 -1.08 2.28
C LEU A 28 -1.57 -1.20 1.47
N ILE A 29 -2.71 -1.24 2.16
CA ILE A 29 -4.02 -1.48 1.55
C ILE A 29 -4.82 -0.19 1.69
N PHE A 30 -5.50 0.22 0.62
CA PHE A 30 -6.40 1.36 0.60
C PHE A 30 -7.82 0.89 0.28
N GLU A 31 -8.78 1.41 1.05
CA GLU A 31 -10.20 1.14 0.85
C GLU A 31 -10.98 2.45 0.85
N SER A 32 -11.92 2.57 -0.07
CA SER A 32 -12.85 3.70 -0.16
C SER A 32 -14.20 3.23 -0.66
N ASN A 33 -15.20 4.12 -0.66
CA ASN A 33 -16.50 3.83 -1.30
C ASN A 33 -16.38 3.56 -2.81
N GLY A 34 -15.30 4.00 -3.46
CA GLY A 34 -15.05 3.82 -4.90
C GLY A 34 -14.37 2.49 -5.27
N GLY A 35 -13.79 1.79 -4.29
CA GLY A 35 -13.05 0.55 -4.52
C GLY A 35 -11.87 0.39 -3.57
N SER A 36 -10.92 -0.46 -3.96
CA SER A 36 -9.71 -0.76 -3.21
C SER A 36 -8.47 -0.73 -4.10
N ALA A 37 -7.31 -0.58 -3.48
CA ALA A 37 -6.01 -0.77 -4.09
C ALA A 37 -5.04 -1.29 -3.02
N ALA A 38 -3.99 -2.00 -3.42
CA ALA A 38 -2.92 -2.39 -2.52
C ALA A 38 -1.55 -2.20 -3.15
N VAL A 39 -0.58 -1.77 -2.34
CA VAL A 39 0.84 -1.71 -2.66
C VAL A 39 1.55 -2.77 -1.82
N ALA A 40 2.21 -3.71 -2.49
CA ALA A 40 2.92 -4.81 -1.85
C ALA A 40 4.43 -4.71 -2.13
N GLN A 41 5.25 -4.79 -1.08
CA GLN A 41 6.71 -4.85 -1.17
C GLN A 41 7.18 -6.17 -0.60
N ASN A 42 8.02 -6.93 -1.30
CA ASN A 42 8.61 -8.12 -0.69
C ASN A 42 9.55 -7.73 0.46
N ILE A 43 9.53 -8.49 1.56
CA ILE A 43 10.49 -8.35 2.67
C ILE A 43 11.88 -8.79 2.20
N GLU A 44 11.94 -9.89 1.43
CA GLU A 44 13.17 -10.44 0.87
C GLU A 44 13.27 -10.23 -0.65
N GLY A 45 14.49 -10.01 -1.14
CA GLY A 45 14.78 -9.88 -2.57
C GLY A 45 14.81 -8.43 -3.07
N TYR A 46 14.49 -8.23 -4.34
CA TYR A 46 14.46 -6.88 -4.93
C TYR A 46 13.22 -6.15 -4.43
N ALA A 47 13.43 -5.04 -3.72
CA ALA A 47 12.43 -4.24 -3.00
C ALA A 47 11.43 -3.47 -3.92
N MET A 48 11.11 -4.02 -5.09
CA MET A 48 10.11 -3.46 -6.01
C MET A 48 8.72 -3.50 -5.38
N LEU A 49 7.95 -2.46 -5.69
CA LEU A 49 6.57 -2.30 -5.25
C LEU A 49 5.64 -2.84 -6.33
N LYS A 50 4.69 -3.68 -5.92
CA LYS A 50 3.64 -4.25 -6.77
C LYS A 50 2.33 -3.53 -6.46
N VAL A 51 1.65 -3.01 -7.47
CA VAL A 51 0.29 -2.48 -7.31
C VAL A 51 -0.72 -3.57 -7.68
N ARG A 52 -1.75 -3.73 -6.85
CA ARG A 52 -2.81 -4.75 -6.95
C ARG A 52 -4.18 -4.10 -6.73
N PRO A 53 -5.29 -4.68 -7.26
CA PRO A 53 -6.64 -4.17 -7.02
C PRO A 53 -7.15 -4.47 -5.59
N THR A 54 -6.62 -5.52 -4.96
CA THR A 54 -6.92 -5.91 -3.57
C THR A 54 -5.65 -6.46 -2.93
N ALA A 55 -5.64 -6.66 -1.61
CA ALA A 55 -4.48 -7.18 -0.88
C ALA A 55 -3.97 -8.52 -1.47
N ASP A 56 -4.89 -9.43 -1.78
CA ASP A 56 -4.63 -10.77 -2.32
C ASP A 56 -4.80 -10.84 -3.85
N GLY A 57 -4.99 -9.69 -4.50
CA GLY A 57 -5.19 -9.60 -5.94
C GLY A 57 -3.91 -9.85 -6.74
N ASP A 58 -4.08 -10.17 -8.02
CA ASP A 58 -2.95 -10.29 -8.92
C ASP A 58 -2.23 -8.96 -9.11
N GLU A 59 -0.91 -9.05 -9.34
CA GLU A 59 -0.07 -7.90 -9.69
C GLU A 59 -0.54 -7.28 -11.00
N LEU A 60 -0.76 -5.97 -10.99
CA LEU A 60 -1.08 -5.19 -12.19
C LEU A 60 0.19 -4.60 -12.80
N GLU A 61 1.06 -4.01 -11.97
CA GLU A 61 2.24 -3.27 -12.40
C GLU A 61 3.30 -3.21 -11.29
N ARG A 62 4.57 -2.99 -11.68
CA ARG A 62 5.71 -2.84 -10.75
C ARG A 62 6.39 -1.48 -10.84
N TYR A 63 6.79 -0.96 -9.68
CA TYR A 63 7.50 0.31 -9.55
C TYR A 63 8.73 0.20 -8.66
N TYR A 64 9.74 0.99 -9.01
CA TYR A 64 10.93 1.21 -8.17
C TYR A 64 10.72 2.33 -7.14
N GLY A 65 9.78 3.24 -7.39
CA GLY A 65 9.52 4.40 -6.52
C GLY A 65 8.13 4.33 -5.91
N PHE A 66 8.05 4.66 -4.62
CA PHE A 66 6.79 4.62 -3.88
C PHE A 66 5.76 5.62 -4.37
N ASP A 67 6.19 6.84 -4.71
CA ASP A 67 5.32 7.85 -5.28
C ASP A 67 4.61 7.36 -6.55
N MET A 68 5.32 6.66 -7.44
CA MET A 68 4.70 6.09 -8.66
C MET A 68 3.73 4.95 -8.35
N ALA A 69 4.01 4.14 -7.32
CA ALA A 69 3.07 3.12 -6.88
C ALA A 69 1.81 3.74 -6.25
N LEU A 70 1.96 4.84 -5.49
CA LEU A 70 0.85 5.59 -4.91
C LEU A 70 0.01 6.29 -5.98
N ASP A 71 0.63 6.84 -7.02
CA ASP A 71 -0.06 7.40 -8.18
C ASP A 71 -1.00 6.37 -8.81
N HIS A 72 -0.50 5.18 -9.11
CA HIS A 72 -1.34 4.11 -9.69
C HIS A 72 -2.39 3.61 -8.69
N ALA A 73 -2.06 3.45 -7.41
CA ALA A 73 -3.07 3.08 -6.40
C ALA A 73 -4.21 4.10 -6.32
N ALA A 74 -3.90 5.39 -6.42
CA ALA A 74 -4.90 6.47 -6.45
C ALA A 74 -5.75 6.45 -7.73
N GLU A 75 -5.16 6.11 -8.88
CA GLU A 75 -5.89 5.92 -10.14
C GLU A 75 -6.95 4.80 -10.01
N LEU A 76 -6.62 3.68 -9.37
CA LEU A 76 -7.57 2.58 -9.12
C LEU A 76 -8.74 3.01 -8.23
N LEU A 77 -8.49 3.91 -7.29
CA LEU A 77 -9.49 4.47 -6.38
C LEU A 77 -10.26 5.66 -7.00
N GLY A 78 -9.81 6.19 -8.13
CA GLY A 78 -10.39 7.36 -8.77
C GLY A 78 -10.18 8.66 -7.99
N VAL A 79 -9.09 8.78 -7.24
CA VAL A 79 -8.76 9.92 -6.37
C VAL A 79 -7.41 10.55 -6.72
N SER A 80 -7.06 11.66 -6.07
CA SER A 80 -5.70 12.22 -6.18
C SER A 80 -4.72 11.44 -5.28
N PRO A 81 -3.48 11.18 -5.73
CA PRO A 81 -2.46 10.54 -4.88
C PRO A 81 -2.17 11.32 -3.59
N ASN A 82 -2.28 12.65 -3.63
CA ASN A 82 -2.03 13.51 -2.47
C ASN A 82 -3.06 13.37 -1.34
N VAL A 83 -4.19 12.68 -1.58
CA VAL A 83 -5.21 12.43 -0.56
C VAL A 83 -5.12 11.03 0.05
N LEU A 84 -4.19 10.18 -0.43
CA LEU A 84 -3.98 8.86 0.14
C LEU A 84 -3.37 9.01 1.55
N PRO A 85 -4.02 8.51 2.61
CA PRO A 85 -3.43 8.52 3.93
C PRO A 85 -2.36 7.42 3.99
N VAL A 86 -1.09 7.79 4.15
CA VAL A 86 0.00 6.81 4.32
C VAL A 86 0.35 6.70 5.81
N PRO A 87 0.17 5.54 6.47
CA PRO A 87 0.59 5.33 7.85
C PRO A 87 2.11 5.46 8.00
N ASP A 88 2.59 5.98 9.14
CA ASP A 88 4.03 6.18 9.39
C ASP A 88 4.90 4.94 9.09
N PRO A 89 4.49 3.70 9.45
CA PRO A 89 5.30 2.50 9.15
C PRO A 89 5.38 2.13 7.67
N ALA A 90 4.56 2.73 6.81
CA ALA A 90 4.58 2.50 5.35
C ALA A 90 5.37 3.59 4.60
N ALA A 91 5.78 4.67 5.26
CA ALA A 91 6.34 5.86 4.63
C ALA A 91 7.71 5.63 3.95
N ASP A 92 8.42 4.56 4.30
CA ASP A 92 9.72 4.18 3.74
C ASP A 92 9.64 2.98 2.78
N MET A 93 8.43 2.56 2.38
CA MET A 93 8.29 1.56 1.32
C MET A 93 8.97 2.04 0.03
N GLY A 94 9.61 1.14 -0.71
CA GLY A 94 10.35 1.45 -1.93
C GLY A 94 11.76 2.05 -1.76
N MET A 95 12.27 2.17 -0.53
CA MET A 95 13.66 2.55 -0.21
C MET A 95 14.51 1.33 0.17
#